data_AF-A0A7X9AHV3-F1
#
_entry.id   AF-A0A7X9AHV3-F1
#
_cell.length_a   1.000
_cell.length_b   1.000
_cell.length_c   1.000
_cell.angle_alpha   90.00
_cell.angle_beta   90.00
_cell.angle_gamma   90.00
#
_symmetry.space_group_name_H-M   'P 1'
#
loop_
_entity.id
_entity.type
_entity.pdbx_description
1 polymer ?
#
loop_
_entity_poly.entity_id
_entity_poly.type
_entity_poly.pdbx_seq_one_letter_code
_entity_poly.pdbx_strand_id
1 'polypeptide(L)'
;DDLTKRQKALEKEKDEIEKSQDVLSREALQKRVVEYQQKVGKLQQDLTMRAQAVEASFQNALGKVQSAHLDPIIDAIIARKNLSLVIDGRLARVGGDIKNLDITQDIITALDKRISSARMETPKGF
;
A
#
# COMPACT_ATOMS: atom_id res chain seq x y z
N ASP A 1 -12.04 4.69 13.34
CA ASP A 1 -11.85 5.08 11.93
C ASP A 1 -13.10 5.78 11.40
N ASP A 2 -12.92 6.86 10.64
CA ASP A 2 -13.99 7.72 10.10
C ASP A 2 -14.82 7.00 9.03
N LEU A 3 -14.16 6.30 8.10
CA LEU A 3 -14.87 5.59 7.03
C LEU A 3 -15.74 4.44 7.57
N THR A 4 -15.28 3.73 8.62
CA THR A 4 -16.10 2.74 9.31
C THR A 4 -17.35 3.36 9.95
N LYS A 5 -17.25 4.58 10.52
CA LYS A 5 -18.42 5.29 11.07
C LYS A 5 -19.39 5.66 9.95
N ARG A 6 -18.88 6.16 8.82
CA ARG A 6 -19.69 6.51 7.64
C ARG A 6 -20.36 5.29 7.02
N GLN A 7 -19.69 4.15 6.95
CA GLN A 7 -20.29 2.88 6.50
C GLN A 7 -21.48 2.50 7.38
N LYS A 8 -21.30 2.47 8.71
CA LYS A 8 -22.38 2.16 9.66
C LYS A 8 -23.55 3.15 9.58
N ALA A 9 -23.25 4.44 9.33
CA ALA A 9 -24.29 5.44 9.13
C ALA A 9 -25.10 5.16 7.86
N LEU A 10 -24.44 4.74 6.76
CA LEU A 10 -25.12 4.37 5.52
C LEU A 10 -25.91 3.07 5.64
N GLU A 11 -25.45 2.09 6.43
CA GLU A 11 -26.23 0.89 6.74
C GLU A 11 -27.53 1.25 7.46
N LYS A 12 -27.47 2.13 8.46
CA LYS A 12 -28.67 2.63 9.15
C LYS A 12 -29.59 3.43 8.23
N GLU A 13 -29.02 4.31 7.40
CA GLU A 13 -29.79 5.12 6.45
C GLU A 13 -30.53 4.24 5.44
N LYS A 14 -29.91 3.14 5.00
CA LYS A 14 -30.56 2.13 4.15
C LYS A 14 -31.77 1.51 4.85
N ASP A 15 -31.60 1.05 6.10
CA ASP A 15 -32.69 0.45 6.88
C ASP A 15 -33.85 1.45 7.10
N GLU A 16 -33.54 2.72 7.30
CA GLU A 16 -34.54 3.79 7.45
C GLU A 16 -35.30 4.06 6.15
N ILE A 17 -34.61 4.04 5.00
CA ILE A 17 -35.25 4.17 3.69
C ILE A 17 -36.20 3.00 3.43
N GLU A 18 -35.77 1.76 3.71
CA GLU A 18 -36.59 0.56 3.56
C GLU A 18 -37.86 0.61 4.41
N LYS A 19 -37.75 1.03 5.68
CA LYS A 19 -38.92 1.21 6.57
C LYS A 19 -39.86 2.33 6.15
N SER A 20 -39.37 3.31 5.41
CA SER A 20 -40.15 4.50 5.02
C SER A 20 -40.88 4.32 3.68
N GLN A 21 -40.72 3.18 3.00
CA GLN A 21 -41.27 2.95 1.66
C GLN A 21 -42.80 3.07 1.60
N ASP A 22 -43.49 2.59 2.64
CA ASP A 22 -44.96 2.60 2.70
C ASP A 22 -45.56 3.92 3.20
N VAL A 23 -44.72 4.82 3.74
CA VAL A 23 -45.17 6.06 4.41
C VAL A 23 -44.84 7.31 3.60
N LEU A 24 -43.79 7.26 2.77
CA LEU A 24 -43.34 8.39 1.95
C LEU A 24 -44.07 8.46 0.61
N SER A 25 -44.22 9.69 0.09
CA SER A 25 -44.57 9.87 -1.31
C SER A 25 -43.47 9.32 -2.21
N ARG A 26 -43.82 8.92 -3.44
CA ARG A 26 -42.84 8.43 -4.43
C ARG A 26 -41.71 9.42 -4.68
N GLU A 27 -42.01 10.71 -4.73
CA GLU A 27 -41.01 11.77 -4.94
C GLU A 27 -40.05 11.90 -3.75
N ALA A 28 -40.58 11.88 -2.52
CA ALA A 28 -39.76 11.96 -1.31
C ALA A 28 -38.86 10.73 -1.14
N LEU A 29 -39.39 9.55 -1.45
CA LEU A 29 -38.62 8.30 -1.44
C LEU A 29 -37.52 8.33 -2.51
N GLN A 30 -37.84 8.75 -3.74
CA GLN A 30 -36.88 8.85 -4.83
C GLN A 30 -35.71 9.80 -4.48
N LYS A 31 -36.02 10.96 -3.89
CA LYS A 31 -34.99 11.91 -3.45
C LYS A 31 -34.04 11.28 -2.43
N ARG A 32 -34.58 10.59 -1.42
CA ARG A 32 -33.77 9.87 -0.41
C ARG A 32 -32.88 8.79 -1.02
N VAL A 33 -33.42 8.00 -1.96
CA VAL A 33 -32.64 6.97 -2.66
C VAL A 33 -31.47 7.57 -3.45
N VAL A 34 -31.70 8.69 -4.15
CA VAL A 34 -30.65 9.38 -4.90
C VAL A 34 -29.57 9.94 -3.96
N GLU A 35 -29.96 10.59 -2.86
CA GLU A 35 -29.02 11.10 -1.86
C GLU A 35 -28.19 9.97 -1.22
N TYR A 36 -28.84 8.85 -0.89
CA TYR A 36 -28.16 7.65 -0.38
C TYR A 36 -27.13 7.11 -1.39
N GLN A 37 -27.52 6.96 -2.67
CA GLN A 37 -26.63 6.48 -3.73
C GLN A 37 -25.40 7.39 -3.91
N GLN A 38 -25.59 8.72 -3.85
CA GLN A 38 -24.48 9.68 -3.91
C GLN A 38 -23.51 9.50 -2.74
N LYS A 39 -24.02 9.32 -1.51
CA LYS A 39 -23.19 9.11 -0.33
C LYS A 39 -22.42 7.77 -0.39
N VAL A 40 -23.06 6.71 -0.89
CA VAL A 40 -22.42 5.40 -1.13
C VAL A 40 -21.30 5.55 -2.16
N GLY A 41 -21.56 6.21 -3.30
CA GLY A 41 -20.54 6.45 -4.31
C GLY A 41 -19.35 7.24 -3.78
N LYS A 42 -19.60 8.26 -2.96
CA LYS A 42 -18.54 9.02 -2.29
C LYS A 42 -17.72 8.18 -1.32
N LEU A 43 -18.38 7.33 -0.52
CA LEU A 43 -17.68 6.42 0.40
C LEU A 43 -16.79 5.43 -0.37
N GLN A 44 -17.28 4.86 -1.47
CA GLN A 44 -16.49 3.97 -2.33
C GLN A 44 -15.26 4.68 -2.90
N GLN A 45 -15.43 5.89 -3.41
CA GLN A 45 -14.31 6.71 -3.91
C GLN A 45 -13.28 6.97 -2.81
N ASP A 46 -13.71 7.37 -1.62
CA ASP A 46 -12.82 7.64 -0.49
C ASP A 46 -12.03 6.38 -0.06
N LEU A 47 -12.66 5.20 -0.07
CA LEU A 47 -12.00 3.93 0.19
C LEU A 47 -10.93 3.61 -0.87
N THR A 48 -11.25 3.78 -2.15
CA THR A 48 -10.29 3.59 -3.24
C THR A 48 -9.10 4.54 -3.12
N MET A 49 -9.35 5.83 -2.85
CA MET A 49 -8.29 6.82 -2.67
C MET A 49 -7.39 6.49 -1.47
N ARG A 50 -7.96 6.02 -0.36
CA ARG A 50 -7.16 5.57 0.80
C ARG A 50 -6.30 4.37 0.46
N ALA A 51 -6.82 3.37 -0.24
CA ALA A 51 -6.04 2.19 -0.65
C ALA A 51 -4.87 2.60 -1.55
N GLN A 52 -5.12 3.47 -2.53
CA GLN A 52 -4.08 4.03 -3.40
C GLN A 52 -3.03 4.84 -2.61
N ALA A 53 -3.46 5.62 -1.62
CA ALA A 53 -2.55 6.39 -0.79
C ALA A 53 -1.63 5.49 0.06
N VAL A 54 -2.17 4.41 0.64
CA VAL A 54 -1.38 3.42 1.39
C VAL A 54 -0.32 2.80 0.49
N GLU A 55 -0.72 2.34 -0.70
CA GLU A 55 0.19 1.75 -1.68
C GLU A 55 1.29 2.74 -2.09
N ALA A 56 0.93 3.99 -2.38
CA ALA A 56 1.90 5.02 -2.74
C ALA A 56 2.91 5.29 -1.60
N SER A 57 2.43 5.41 -0.36
CA SER A 57 3.31 5.58 0.81
C SER A 57 4.23 4.37 1.00
N PHE A 58 3.74 3.16 0.78
CA PHE A 58 4.52 1.93 0.87
C PHE A 58 5.61 1.87 -0.19
N GLN A 59 5.28 2.13 -1.46
CA GLN A 59 6.25 2.16 -2.56
C GLN A 59 7.31 3.24 -2.35
N ASN A 60 6.93 4.41 -1.85
CA ASN A 60 7.87 5.47 -1.50
C ASN A 60 8.82 5.04 -0.37
N ALA A 61 8.32 4.34 0.64
CA ALA A 61 9.15 3.81 1.72
C ALA A 61 10.14 2.75 1.20
N LEU A 62 9.70 1.85 0.32
CA LEU A 62 10.57 0.88 -0.34
C LEU A 62 11.66 1.56 -1.16
N GLY A 63 11.31 2.58 -1.96
CA GLY A 63 12.28 3.36 -2.73
C GLY A 63 13.33 4.03 -1.85
N LYS A 64 12.93 4.58 -0.69
CA LYS A 64 13.87 5.14 0.29
C LYS A 64 14.78 4.07 0.90
N VAL A 65 14.25 2.87 1.20
CA VAL A 65 15.08 1.76 1.70
C VAL A 65 16.11 1.35 0.65
N GLN A 66 15.70 1.28 -0.61
CA GLN A 66 16.61 1.00 -1.72
C GLN A 66 17.73 2.05 -1.78
N SER A 67 17.39 3.32 -1.95
CA SER A 67 18.37 4.37 -2.21
C SER A 67 19.23 4.74 -0.99
N ALA A 68 18.65 4.74 0.22
CA ALA A 68 19.36 5.20 1.42
C ALA A 68 20.15 4.08 2.11
N HIS A 69 19.76 2.82 1.92
CA HIS A 69 20.34 1.69 2.64
C HIS A 69 20.92 0.63 1.71
N LEU A 70 20.15 0.08 0.78
CA LEU A 70 20.60 -1.02 -0.07
C LEU A 70 21.68 -0.60 -1.06
N ASP A 71 21.49 0.49 -1.82
CA ASP A 71 22.45 0.93 -2.83
C ASP A 71 23.85 1.17 -2.23
N PRO A 72 24.01 1.92 -1.11
CA PRO A 72 25.32 2.09 -0.49
C PRO A 72 25.93 0.79 0.05
N ILE A 73 25.11 -0.17 0.51
CA ILE A 73 25.59 -1.49 0.97
C ILE A 73 26.11 -2.30 -0.21
N ILE A 74 25.37 -2.30 -1.33
CA ILE A 74 25.76 -2.98 -2.57
C ILE A 74 27.09 -2.39 -3.07
N ASP A 75 27.20 -1.06 -3.16
CA ASP A 75 28.41 -0.37 -3.58
C ASP A 75 29.62 -0.72 -2.69
N ALA A 76 29.41 -0.74 -1.37
CA ALA A 76 30.46 -1.13 -0.43
C ALA A 76 30.91 -2.59 -0.62
N ILE A 77 29.98 -3.51 -0.92
CA ILE A 77 30.31 -4.92 -1.19
C ILE A 77 31.02 -5.05 -2.54
N ILE A 78 30.58 -4.33 -3.58
CA ILE A 78 31.24 -4.29 -4.89
C ILE A 78 32.70 -3.86 -4.73
N ALA A 79 32.95 -2.75 -4.04
CA ALA A 79 34.30 -2.25 -3.79
C ALA A 79 35.13 -3.24 -2.96
N ARG A 80 34.58 -3.77 -1.86
CA ARG A 80 35.28 -4.71 -0.96
C ARG A 80 35.65 -6.03 -1.64
N LYS A 81 34.78 -6.56 -2.49
CA LYS A 81 35.01 -7.83 -3.20
C LYS A 81 35.62 -7.64 -4.59
N ASN A 82 35.91 -6.40 -4.99
CA ASN A 82 36.43 -6.03 -6.30
C ASN A 82 35.58 -6.62 -7.45
N LEU A 83 34.26 -6.51 -7.34
CA LEU A 83 33.32 -7.04 -8.34
C LEU A 83 33.25 -6.10 -9.54
N SER A 84 33.35 -6.64 -10.75
CA SER A 84 33.25 -5.85 -11.98
C SER A 84 31.82 -5.72 -12.51
N LEU A 85 30.92 -6.61 -12.09
CA LEU A 85 29.53 -6.63 -12.52
C LEU A 85 28.65 -7.27 -11.43
N VAL A 86 27.52 -6.63 -11.14
CA VAL A 86 26.43 -7.19 -10.35
C VAL A 86 25.17 -7.14 -11.21
N ILE A 87 24.46 -8.26 -11.28
CA ILE A 87 23.20 -8.38 -12.02
C ILE A 87 22.07 -8.74 -11.07
N ASP A 88 20.86 -8.31 -11.40
CA ASP A 88 19.66 -8.74 -10.68
C ASP A 88 19.49 -10.26 -10.83
N GLY A 89 19.39 -10.97 -9.70
CA GLY A 89 19.26 -12.42 -9.66
C GLY A 89 18.03 -12.94 -10.43
N ARG A 90 16.97 -12.14 -10.59
CA ARG A 90 15.78 -12.49 -11.39
C ARG A 90 16.10 -12.65 -12.88
N LEU A 91 17.14 -11.98 -13.34
CA LEU A 91 17.61 -12.04 -14.73
C LEU A 91 18.70 -13.08 -14.92
N ALA A 92 19.24 -13.63 -13.84
CA ALA A 92 20.31 -14.62 -13.88
C ALA A 92 19.73 -16.04 -13.95
N ARG A 93 20.23 -16.84 -14.90
CA ARG A 93 20.06 -18.29 -14.89
C ARG A 93 21.45 -18.89 -14.69
N VAL A 94 21.61 -19.66 -13.63
CA VAL A 94 22.88 -20.30 -13.29
C VAL A 94 22.73 -21.81 -13.40
N GLY A 95 23.75 -22.48 -13.93
CA GLY A 95 23.86 -23.94 -13.89
C GLY A 95 24.64 -24.36 -12.65
N GLY A 96 24.11 -25.32 -11.88
CA GLY A 96 24.75 -25.83 -10.67
C GLY A 96 24.64 -24.89 -9.45
N ASP A 97 25.16 -25.35 -8.31
CA ASP A 97 25.09 -24.63 -7.03
C ASP A 97 26.32 -23.70 -6.89
N ILE A 98 26.19 -22.43 -7.29
CA ILE A 98 27.30 -21.47 -7.29
C ILE A 98 27.29 -20.63 -6.01
N LYS A 99 27.80 -21.21 -4.93
CA LYS A 99 27.79 -20.62 -3.57
C LYS A 99 28.60 -19.33 -3.38
N ASN A 100 29.32 -18.88 -4.42
CA ASN A 100 30.25 -17.75 -4.33
C ASN A 100 29.91 -16.57 -5.25
N LEU A 101 28.84 -16.65 -6.06
CA LEU A 101 28.42 -15.55 -6.94
C LEU A 101 27.30 -14.69 -6.34
N ASP A 102 26.44 -15.29 -5.52
CA ASP A 102 25.34 -14.58 -4.89
C ASP A 102 25.81 -13.80 -3.66
N ILE A 103 25.62 -12.48 -3.68
CA ILE A 103 25.95 -11.56 -2.58
C ILE A 103 24.74 -11.19 -1.72
N THR A 104 23.57 -11.76 -1.99
CA THR A 104 22.31 -11.42 -1.31
C THR A 104 22.42 -11.58 0.21
N GLN A 105 23.04 -12.66 0.70
CA GLN A 105 23.19 -12.87 2.14
C GLN A 105 24.15 -11.86 2.80
N ASP A 106 25.17 -11.41 2.08
CA ASP A 106 26.07 -10.37 2.58
C ASP A 106 25.33 -9.03 2.69
N ILE A 107 24.48 -8.72 1.70
CA ILE A 107 23.65 -7.52 1.69
C ILE A 107 22.65 -7.57 2.85
N ILE A 108 21.92 -8.68 3.03
CA ILE A 108 20.95 -8.85 4.13
C ILE A 108 21.64 -8.68 5.48
N THR A 109 22.77 -9.36 5.69
CA THR A 109 23.54 -9.25 6.94
C THR A 109 24.00 -7.82 7.21
N ALA A 110 24.39 -7.06 6.17
CA ALA A 110 24.79 -5.67 6.31
C ALA A 110 23.58 -4.74 6.55
N LEU A 111 22.45 -5.03 5.91
CA LEU A 111 21.21 -4.27 6.08
C LEU A 111 20.67 -4.41 7.50
N ASP A 112 20.59 -5.64 8.01
CA ASP A 112 20.09 -5.94 9.36
C ASP A 112 20.92 -5.27 10.47
N LYS A 113 22.21 -5.06 10.22
CA LYS A 113 23.09 -4.28 11.11
C LYS A 113 22.81 -2.79 11.09
N ARG A 114 22.24 -2.28 9.99
CA ARG A 114 22.04 -0.84 9.76
C ARG A 114 20.64 -0.40 10.17
N ILE A 115 19.62 -1.19 9.85
CA ILE A 115 18.23 -0.90 10.17
C ILE A 115 17.49 -2.19 10.55
N SER A 116 16.60 -2.10 11.55
CA SER A 116 15.66 -3.17 11.90
C SER A 116 14.21 -2.86 11.46
N SER A 117 13.98 -1.62 11.03
CA SER A 117 12.69 -1.15 10.51
C SER A 117 12.89 0.06 9.61
N ALA A 118 11.94 0.31 8.72
CA ALA A 118 11.88 1.50 7.88
C ALA A 118 10.55 2.23 8.12
N ARG A 119 10.61 3.55 8.19
CA ARG A 119 9.43 4.37 8.43
C ARG A 119 8.68 4.62 7.12
N MET A 120 7.42 4.23 7.08
CA MET A 120 6.47 4.65 6.06
C MET A 120 5.84 5.99 6.45
N GLU A 121 5.71 6.91 5.49
CA GLU A 121 4.97 8.16 5.69
C GLU A 121 3.47 7.87 5.86
N THR A 122 2.81 8.62 6.74
CA THR A 122 1.36 8.52 6.92
C THR A 122 0.67 8.75 5.57
N PRO A 123 -0.10 7.77 5.06
CA PRO A 123 -0.79 7.92 3.80
C PRO A 123 -1.80 9.07 3.84
N LYS A 124 -1.97 9.76 2.71
CA LYS A 124 -2.97 10.82 2.61
C LYS A 124 -4.37 10.28 2.95
N GLY A 125 -5.09 10.99 3.81
CA GLY A 125 -6.45 10.63 4.22
C GLY A 125 -6.53 9.69 5.43
N PHE A 126 -5.42 9.44 6.12
CA PHE A 126 -5.34 8.71 7.40
C PHE A 126 -5.00 9.63 8.57
#